data_AF-A0A3R9S5Q5-F1
#
_entry.id   AF-A0A3R9S5Q5-F1
#
_cell.length_a   1.000
_cell.length_b   1.000
_cell.length_c   1.000
_cell.angle_alpha   90.00
_cell.angle_beta   90.00
_cell.angle_gamma   90.00
#
_symmetry.space_group_name_H-M   'P 1'
#
loop_
_entity.id
_entity.type
_entity.pdbx_description
1 polymer ?
#
loop_
_entity_poly.entity_id
_entity_poly.type
_entity_poly.pdbx_seq_one_letter_code
_entity_poly.pdbx_strand_id
1 'polypeptide(L)'
;MINKAQGLGLSLITKLAGSDVLDQLKLRKFLEKSLYQGSKAGFRALSQTQKAFKPKQIPQQRLPQQKKNLFDLSLTEEQQMTSEAMSQFAQEVLLELAHDADQTAQFPESLWQYVEDLGLNYYALPEALGGVAAEQNIVSNLLIAEKLAEGDFSLTAGLLS
;
A
#
# COMPACT_ATOMS: atom_id res chain seq x y z
N MET A 1 5.85 -20.88 -16.03
CA MET A 1 6.87 -21.05 -17.11
C MET A 1 8.28 -20.63 -16.71
N ILE A 2 8.45 -19.78 -15.69
CA ILE A 2 9.75 -19.28 -15.20
C ILE A 2 10.67 -20.40 -14.65
N ASN A 3 10.11 -21.39 -13.93
CA ASN A 3 10.89 -22.49 -13.34
C ASN A 3 11.56 -23.41 -14.36
N LYS A 4 10.97 -23.61 -15.55
CA LYS A 4 11.56 -24.44 -16.62
C LYS A 4 12.73 -23.73 -17.31
N ALA A 5 12.62 -22.41 -17.50
CA ALA A 5 13.70 -21.60 -18.09
C ALA A 5 14.91 -21.50 -17.14
N GLN A 6 14.67 -21.36 -15.84
CA GLN A 6 15.73 -21.37 -14.82
C GLN A 6 16.44 -22.73 -14.73
N GLY A 7 15.68 -23.84 -14.78
CA GLY A 7 16.24 -25.19 -14.80
C GLY A 7 17.10 -25.48 -16.04
N LEU A 8 16.64 -25.04 -17.22
CA LEU A 8 17.41 -25.16 -18.46
C LEU A 8 18.69 -24.30 -18.42
N GLY A 9 18.60 -23.06 -17.94
CA GLY A 9 19.76 -22.16 -17.79
C GLY A 9 20.83 -22.75 -16.88
N LEU A 10 20.44 -23.26 -15.70
CA LEU A 10 21.37 -23.91 -14.78
C LEU A 10 22.01 -25.16 -15.40
N SER A 11 21.23 -25.98 -16.11
CA SER A 11 21.77 -27.18 -16.76
C SER A 11 22.83 -26.88 -17.84
N LEU A 12 22.68 -25.77 -18.56
CA LEU A 12 23.66 -25.31 -19.55
C LEU A 12 24.93 -24.79 -18.89
N ILE A 13 24.81 -24.01 -17.81
CA ILE A 13 25.96 -23.51 -17.04
C ILE A 13 26.74 -24.68 -16.42
N THR A 14 26.07 -25.67 -15.85
CA THR A 14 26.72 -26.86 -15.28
C THR A 14 27.44 -27.69 -16.34
N LYS A 15 26.85 -27.88 -17.52
CA LYS A 15 27.50 -28.58 -18.65
C LYS A 15 28.72 -27.81 -19.19
N LEU A 16 28.65 -26.48 -19.23
CA LEU A 16 29.76 -25.63 -19.67
C LEU A 16 30.89 -25.60 -18.63
N ALA A 17 30.56 -25.59 -17.34
CA ALA A 17 31.54 -25.59 -16.24
C ALA A 17 32.28 -26.93 -16.10
N GLY A 18 31.65 -28.05 -16.46
CA GLY A 18 32.23 -29.40 -16.39
C GLY A 18 32.93 -29.89 -17.66
N SER A 19 33.13 -29.02 -18.66
CA SER A 19 33.71 -29.39 -19.96
C SER A 19 35.19 -28.99 -20.06
N ASP A 20 36.08 -29.99 -20.19
CA ASP A 20 37.54 -29.81 -20.33
C ASP A 20 37.98 -29.04 -21.59
N VAL A 21 37.06 -28.82 -22.54
CA VAL A 21 37.30 -28.06 -23.79
C VAL A 21 37.74 -26.62 -23.51
N LEU A 22 37.26 -26.02 -22.41
CA LEU A 22 37.62 -24.64 -22.03
C LEU A 22 39.08 -24.51 -21.59
N ASP A 23 39.62 -25.56 -20.97
CA ASP A 23 41.01 -25.63 -20.53
C ASP A 23 41.94 -26.00 -21.69
N GLN A 24 41.51 -26.87 -22.61
CA GLN A 24 42.27 -27.23 -23.83
C GLN A 24 42.51 -26.03 -24.76
N LEU A 25 41.54 -25.12 -24.86
CA LEU A 25 41.63 -23.91 -25.69
C LEU A 25 42.24 -22.69 -24.96
N LYS A 26 42.66 -22.82 -23.69
CA LYS A 26 43.19 -21.74 -22.84
C LYS A 26 42.31 -20.48 -22.75
N LEU A 27 40.99 -20.62 -22.95
CA LEU A 27 40.03 -19.51 -23.02
C LEU A 27 39.68 -18.91 -21.65
N ARG A 28 40.15 -19.51 -20.55
CA ARG A 28 39.85 -19.10 -19.17
C ARG A 28 40.09 -17.61 -18.91
N LYS A 29 41.24 -17.06 -19.33
CA LYS A 29 41.57 -15.63 -19.15
C LYS A 29 40.69 -14.69 -19.98
N PHE A 30 40.24 -15.15 -21.16
CA PHE A 30 39.32 -14.39 -22.01
C PHE A 30 37.90 -14.36 -21.43
N LEU A 31 37.43 -15.50 -20.92
CA LEU A 31 36.15 -15.59 -20.22
C LEU A 31 36.15 -14.75 -18.95
N GLU A 32 37.21 -14.81 -18.15
CA GLU A 32 37.35 -14.01 -16.93
C GLU A 32 37.28 -12.50 -17.23
N LYS A 33 38.04 -12.02 -18.23
CA LYS A 33 37.99 -10.61 -18.65
C LYS A 33 36.64 -10.22 -19.23
N SER A 34 36.02 -11.08 -20.05
CA SER A 34 34.71 -10.81 -20.66
C SER A 34 33.58 -10.82 -19.62
N LEU A 35 33.62 -11.74 -18.65
CA LEU A 35 32.67 -11.79 -17.54
C LEU A 35 32.85 -10.60 -16.61
N TYR A 36 34.09 -10.22 -16.30
CA TYR A 36 34.37 -9.06 -15.45
C TYR A 36 33.94 -7.75 -16.12
N GLN A 37 34.29 -7.55 -17.39
CA GLN A 37 33.90 -6.36 -18.14
C GLN A 37 32.40 -6.34 -18.44
N GLY A 38 31.82 -7.48 -18.82
CA GLY A 38 30.40 -7.65 -19.09
C GLY A 38 29.53 -7.43 -17.86
N SER A 39 29.91 -8.00 -16.71
CA SER A 39 29.22 -7.73 -15.43
C SER A 39 29.35 -6.26 -15.04
N LYS A 40 30.54 -5.67 -15.13
CA LYS A 40 30.75 -4.24 -14.80
C LYS A 40 29.93 -3.32 -15.71
N ALA A 41 29.83 -3.62 -17.00
CA ALA A 41 29.01 -2.87 -17.94
C ALA A 41 27.51 -3.07 -17.67
N GLY A 42 27.07 -4.32 -17.44
CA GLY A 42 25.69 -4.66 -17.13
C GLY A 42 25.20 -4.03 -15.83
N PHE A 43 25.97 -4.14 -14.73
CA PHE A 43 25.64 -3.48 -13.46
C PHE A 43 25.60 -1.96 -13.59
N ARG A 44 26.47 -1.34 -14.39
CA ARG A 44 26.43 0.11 -14.65
C ARG A 44 25.19 0.52 -15.44
N ALA A 45 24.83 -0.22 -16.48
CA ALA A 45 23.61 0.02 -17.25
C ALA A 45 22.35 -0.15 -16.37
N LEU A 46 22.27 -1.24 -15.61
CA LEU A 46 21.15 -1.52 -14.70
C LEU A 46 21.01 -0.47 -13.59
N SER A 47 22.13 -0.05 -12.99
CA SER A 47 22.11 0.99 -11.95
C SER A 47 21.76 2.38 -12.50
N GLN A 48 22.12 2.69 -13.75
CA GLN A 48 21.70 3.92 -14.41
C GLN A 48 20.21 3.90 -14.79
N THR A 49 19.68 2.78 -15.28
CA THR A 49 18.24 2.64 -15.54
C THR A 49 17.44 2.74 -14.24
N GLN A 50 17.90 2.13 -13.14
CA GLN A 50 17.24 2.24 -11.83
C GLN A 50 17.18 3.69 -11.32
N LYS A 51 18.19 4.52 -11.63
CA LYS A 51 18.17 5.96 -11.30
C LYS A 51 17.18 6.77 -12.15
N ALA A 52 16.96 6.37 -13.41
CA ALA A 52 15.97 7.00 -14.28
C ALA A 52 14.53 6.66 -13.89
N PHE A 53 14.30 5.48 -13.29
CA PHE A 53 13.01 5.07 -12.73
C PHE A 53 12.80 5.48 -11.26
N LYS A 54 13.55 6.47 -10.75
CA LYS A 54 13.28 6.97 -9.40
C LYS A 54 11.86 7.55 -9.36
N PRO A 55 10.96 7.04 -8.49
CA PRO A 55 9.65 7.63 -8.33
C PRO A 55 9.83 9.09 -7.96
N LYS A 56 8.99 9.96 -8.56
CA LYS A 56 8.98 11.39 -8.28
C LYS A 56 8.83 11.54 -6.75
N GLN A 57 9.83 12.11 -6.08
CA GLN A 57 9.73 12.37 -4.65
C GLN A 57 8.59 13.35 -4.44
N ILE A 58 7.46 12.84 -3.96
CA ILE A 58 6.38 13.68 -3.44
C ILE A 58 6.94 14.20 -2.12
N PRO A 59 7.24 15.51 -1.99
CA PRO A 59 7.66 16.06 -0.71
C PRO A 59 6.56 15.70 0.29
N GLN A 60 6.93 15.19 1.48
CA GLN A 60 5.97 14.85 2.53
C GLN A 60 5.13 16.10 2.84
N GLN A 61 3.92 16.13 2.28
CA GLN A 61 3.03 17.27 2.38
C GLN A 61 2.04 16.97 3.49
N ARG A 62 2.28 17.56 4.66
CA ARG A 62 1.27 17.58 5.71
C ARG A 62 0.13 18.48 5.26
N LEU A 63 -1.10 18.07 5.55
CA LEU A 63 -2.27 18.92 5.35
C LEU A 63 -2.10 20.22 6.15
N PRO A 64 -2.52 21.37 5.60
CA PRO A 64 -2.55 22.62 6.36
C PRO A 64 -3.51 22.50 7.54
N GLN A 65 -3.23 23.23 8.62
CA GLN A 65 -4.15 23.31 9.75
C GLN A 65 -5.38 24.12 9.36
N GLN A 66 -6.54 23.67 9.84
CA GLN A 66 -7.78 24.42 9.76
C GLN A 66 -7.63 25.81 10.39
N LYS A 67 -8.23 26.82 9.77
CA LYS A 67 -8.29 28.16 10.36
C LYS A 67 -9.15 28.11 11.63
N LYS A 68 -8.60 28.62 12.73
CA LYS A 68 -9.33 28.71 14.00
C LYS A 68 -10.39 29.80 13.89
N ASN A 69 -11.65 29.41 13.98
CA ASN A 69 -12.78 30.33 14.14
C ASN A 69 -13.08 30.56 15.63
N LEU A 70 -14.11 31.36 15.91
CA LEU A 70 -14.70 31.47 17.24
C LEU A 70 -15.06 30.08 17.77
N PHE A 71 -15.00 29.90 19.09
CA PHE A 71 -15.30 28.62 19.73
C PHE A 71 -16.80 28.33 19.59
N ASP A 72 -17.13 27.46 18.65
CA ASP A 72 -18.48 26.99 18.33
C ASP A 72 -18.53 25.47 18.51
N LEU A 73 -19.55 24.99 19.20
CA LEU A 73 -19.78 23.57 19.47
C LEU A 73 -20.84 22.96 18.55
N SER A 74 -21.48 23.77 17.71
CA SER A 74 -22.40 23.25 16.70
C SER A 74 -21.64 22.53 15.60
N LEU A 75 -22.21 21.41 15.14
CA LEU A 75 -21.69 20.70 13.98
C LEU A 75 -22.03 21.48 12.72
N THR A 76 -21.12 21.47 11.75
CA THR A 76 -21.46 21.92 10.40
C THR A 76 -22.48 20.99 9.77
N GLU A 77 -23.19 21.47 8.75
CA GLU A 77 -24.15 20.64 8.00
C GLU A 77 -23.50 19.37 7.44
N GLU A 78 -22.29 19.49 6.89
CA GLU A 78 -21.52 18.35 6.39
C GLU A 78 -21.17 17.34 7.51
N GLN A 79 -20.74 17.84 8.68
CA GLN A 79 -20.46 17.00 9.85
C GLN A 79 -21.71 16.28 10.34
N GLN A 80 -22.84 16.97 10.37
CA GLN A 80 -24.13 16.42 10.77
C GLN A 80 -24.57 15.31 9.81
N MET A 81 -24.59 15.59 8.50
CA MET A 81 -24.96 14.62 7.46
C MET A 81 -24.04 13.39 7.47
N THR A 82 -22.73 13.62 7.59
CA THR A 82 -21.76 12.52 7.66
C THR A 82 -21.96 11.67 8.91
N SER A 83 -22.19 12.31 10.06
CA SER A 83 -22.43 11.60 11.33
C SER A 83 -23.69 10.75 11.25
N GLU A 84 -24.77 11.26 10.66
CA GLU A 84 -26.02 10.52 10.46
C GLU A 84 -25.82 9.31 9.55
N ALA A 85 -25.11 9.49 8.42
CA ALA A 85 -24.80 8.40 7.50
C ALA A 85 -23.95 7.30 8.16
N MET A 86 -22.94 7.68 8.93
CA MET A 86 -22.09 6.72 9.64
C MET A 86 -22.84 6.00 10.76
N SER A 87 -23.73 6.70 11.48
CA SER A 87 -24.57 6.07 12.52
C SER A 87 -25.54 5.06 11.91
N GLN A 88 -26.13 5.36 10.75
CA GLN A 88 -26.97 4.40 10.02
C GLN A 88 -26.16 3.17 9.59
N PHE A 89 -24.98 3.36 8.98
CA PHE A 89 -24.11 2.24 8.61
C PHE A 89 -23.69 1.39 9.82
N ALA A 90 -23.41 2.03 10.95
CA ALA A 90 -23.07 1.33 12.19
C ALA A 90 -24.21 0.43 12.68
N GLN A 91 -25.45 0.94 12.66
CA GLN A 91 -26.63 0.21 13.11
C GLN A 91 -27.06 -0.90 12.16
N GLU A 92 -26.99 -0.66 10.84
CA GLU A 92 -27.51 -1.59 9.83
C GLU A 92 -26.46 -2.61 9.36
N VAL A 93 -25.17 -2.31 9.45
CA VAL A 93 -24.10 -3.17 8.91
C VAL A 93 -23.17 -3.67 10.02
N LEU A 94 -22.57 -2.76 10.78
CA LEU A 94 -21.56 -3.17 11.78
C LEU A 94 -22.19 -3.99 12.91
N LEU A 95 -23.31 -3.52 13.45
CA LEU A 95 -23.98 -4.17 14.57
C LEU A 95 -24.47 -5.58 14.21
N GLU A 96 -24.95 -5.80 12.98
CA GLU A 96 -25.38 -7.12 12.50
C GLU A 96 -24.22 -8.12 12.43
N LEU A 97 -23.03 -7.66 12.10
CA LEU A 97 -21.83 -8.50 11.95
C LEU A 97 -21.03 -8.65 13.24
N ALA A 98 -21.24 -7.78 14.22
CA ALA A 98 -20.43 -7.68 15.44
C ALA A 98 -20.37 -9.00 16.23
N HIS A 99 -21.52 -9.66 16.42
CA HIS A 99 -21.58 -10.88 17.23
C HIS A 99 -20.76 -12.03 16.63
N ASP A 100 -20.92 -12.28 15.34
CA ASP A 100 -20.20 -13.35 14.64
C ASP A 100 -18.70 -13.03 14.52
N ALA A 101 -18.37 -11.75 14.30
CA ALA A 101 -16.99 -11.29 14.26
C ALA A 101 -16.27 -11.48 15.60
N ASP A 102 -16.93 -11.15 16.73
CA ASP A 102 -16.39 -11.38 18.07
C ASP A 102 -16.21 -12.87 18.36
N GLN A 103 -17.24 -13.67 18.07
CA GLN A 103 -17.24 -15.12 18.32
C GLN A 103 -16.15 -15.86 17.51
N THR A 104 -15.86 -15.41 16.30
CA THR A 104 -14.86 -16.02 15.41
C THR A 104 -13.48 -15.35 15.47
N ALA A 105 -13.39 -14.17 16.09
CA ALA A 105 -12.22 -13.30 16.09
C ALA A 105 -11.70 -13.00 14.67
N GLN A 106 -12.60 -12.77 13.72
CA GLN A 106 -12.28 -12.50 12.31
C GLN A 106 -12.94 -11.22 11.83
N PHE A 107 -12.21 -10.47 11.00
CA PHE A 107 -12.77 -9.33 10.29
C PHE A 107 -13.63 -9.83 9.12
N PRO A 108 -14.94 -9.52 9.07
CA PRO A 108 -15.84 -10.01 8.04
C PRO A 108 -15.40 -9.63 6.62
N GLU A 109 -15.41 -10.59 5.69
CA GLU A 109 -14.99 -10.35 4.31
C GLU A 109 -15.87 -9.31 3.59
N SER A 110 -17.16 -9.28 3.92
CA SER A 110 -18.12 -8.30 3.39
C SER A 110 -17.74 -6.86 3.70
N LEU A 111 -17.01 -6.60 4.79
CA LEU A 111 -16.59 -5.24 5.17
C LEU A 111 -15.48 -4.69 4.27
N TRP A 112 -14.70 -5.53 3.58
CA TRP A 112 -13.65 -5.04 2.66
C TRP A 112 -14.22 -4.24 1.50
N GLN A 113 -15.39 -4.64 0.97
CA GLN A 113 -16.04 -3.89 -0.10
C GLN A 113 -16.49 -2.51 0.41
N TYR A 114 -17.01 -2.43 1.63
CA TYR A 114 -17.42 -1.17 2.23
C TYR A 114 -16.24 -0.22 2.52
N VAL A 115 -15.04 -0.73 2.83
CA VAL A 115 -13.83 0.10 2.95
C VAL A 115 -13.58 0.89 1.66
N GLU A 116 -13.64 0.21 0.52
CA GLU A 116 -13.44 0.84 -0.79
C GLU A 116 -14.59 1.78 -1.16
N ASP A 117 -15.83 1.36 -0.93
CA ASP A 117 -17.03 2.12 -1.32
C ASP A 117 -17.20 3.40 -0.48
N LEU A 118 -16.93 3.35 0.84
CA LEU A 118 -17.02 4.51 1.72
C LEU A 118 -15.83 5.44 1.56
N GLY A 119 -14.65 4.91 1.20
CA GLY A 119 -13.45 5.69 0.94
C GLY A 119 -12.97 6.51 2.14
N LEU A 120 -13.31 6.11 3.38
CA LEU A 120 -13.03 6.89 4.60
C LEU A 120 -11.53 7.19 4.77
N ASN A 121 -10.67 6.26 4.36
CA ASN A 121 -9.22 6.42 4.43
C ASN A 121 -8.70 7.54 3.51
N TYR A 122 -9.44 7.91 2.46
CA TYR A 122 -9.09 9.00 1.55
C TYR A 122 -9.33 10.39 2.17
N TYR A 123 -10.19 10.50 3.20
CA TYR A 123 -10.45 11.75 3.93
C TYR A 123 -9.30 12.19 4.82
N ALA A 124 -8.33 11.31 5.08
CA ALA A 124 -7.11 11.65 5.83
C ALA A 124 -5.91 11.94 4.91
N LEU A 125 -6.04 11.71 3.60
CA LEU A 125 -4.94 11.77 2.65
C LEU A 125 -4.98 13.06 1.80
N PRO A 126 -3.84 13.76 1.62
CA PRO A 126 -3.74 14.83 0.63
C PRO A 126 -4.02 14.36 -0.80
N GLU A 127 -4.56 15.24 -1.63
CA GLU A 127 -4.79 14.97 -3.08
C GLU A 127 -3.53 14.48 -3.81
N ALA A 128 -2.36 15.03 -3.46
CA ALA A 128 -1.08 14.60 -4.03
C ALA A 128 -0.74 13.13 -3.77
N LEU A 129 -1.39 12.51 -2.78
CA LEU A 129 -1.27 11.10 -2.41
C LEU A 129 -2.52 10.27 -2.77
N GLY A 130 -3.43 10.82 -3.58
CA GLY A 130 -4.65 10.15 -4.04
C GLY A 130 -5.83 10.24 -3.08
N GLY A 131 -5.76 11.10 -2.06
CA GLY A 131 -6.89 11.38 -1.17
C GLY A 131 -7.73 12.57 -1.61
N VAL A 132 -8.64 13.00 -0.73
CA VAL A 132 -9.57 14.12 -0.96
C VAL A 132 -9.42 15.24 0.08
N ALA A 133 -8.46 15.12 1.00
CA ALA A 133 -8.32 16.06 2.10
C ALA A 133 -7.58 17.33 1.65
N ALA A 134 -8.22 18.48 1.87
CA ALA A 134 -7.61 19.80 1.65
C ALA A 134 -6.93 20.35 2.91
N GLU A 135 -7.41 19.98 4.10
CA GLU A 135 -6.95 20.46 5.41
C GLU A 135 -7.11 19.40 6.50
N GLN A 136 -6.50 19.63 7.66
CA GLN A 136 -6.61 18.73 8.82
C GLN A 136 -8.01 18.82 9.45
N ASN A 137 -8.96 18.00 8.98
CA ASN A 137 -10.32 17.96 9.50
C ASN A 137 -10.49 16.96 10.66
N ILE A 138 -9.88 17.30 11.80
CA ILE A 138 -9.80 16.41 12.97
C ILE A 138 -11.19 16.07 13.54
N VAL A 139 -12.07 17.06 13.62
CA VAL A 139 -13.41 16.89 14.22
C VAL A 139 -14.25 15.93 13.38
N SER A 140 -14.26 16.08 12.05
CA SER A 140 -15.06 15.21 11.19
C SER A 140 -14.55 13.77 11.21
N ASN A 141 -13.23 13.57 11.21
CA ASN A 141 -12.65 12.22 11.33
C ASN A 141 -12.99 11.57 12.67
N LEU A 142 -13.00 12.35 13.77
CA LEU A 142 -13.38 11.84 15.08
C LEU A 142 -14.87 11.48 15.14
N LEU A 143 -15.75 12.31 14.57
CA LEU A 143 -17.18 12.04 14.48
C LEU A 143 -17.46 10.77 13.67
N ILE A 144 -16.79 10.58 12.53
CA ILE A 144 -16.88 9.35 11.74
C ILE A 144 -16.52 8.14 12.61
N ALA A 145 -15.36 8.19 13.27
CA ALA A 145 -14.91 7.09 14.12
C ALA A 145 -15.86 6.83 15.30
N GLU A 146 -16.37 7.88 15.95
CA GLU A 146 -17.33 7.78 17.04
C GLU A 146 -18.62 7.09 16.58
N LYS A 147 -19.23 7.55 15.48
CA LYS A 147 -20.51 7.04 15.00
C LYS A 147 -20.40 5.60 14.49
N LEU A 148 -19.30 5.23 13.84
CA LEU A 148 -19.04 3.84 13.45
C LEU A 148 -18.87 2.93 14.68
N ALA A 149 -18.13 3.40 15.69
CA ALA A 149 -17.86 2.63 16.90
C ALA A 149 -19.10 2.37 17.76
N GLU A 150 -20.20 3.10 17.55
CA GLU A 150 -21.51 2.78 18.14
C GLU A 150 -22.04 1.40 17.72
N GLY A 151 -21.66 0.91 16.52
CA GLY A 151 -22.00 -0.41 16.03
C GLY A 151 -21.07 -1.49 16.59
N ASP A 152 -19.77 -1.36 16.33
CA ASP A 152 -18.73 -2.18 16.97
C ASP A 152 -17.37 -1.48 16.93
N PHE A 153 -16.68 -1.47 18.07
CA PHE A 153 -15.38 -0.81 18.20
C PHE A 153 -14.27 -1.50 17.39
N SER A 154 -14.22 -2.84 17.42
CA SER A 154 -13.14 -3.61 16.80
C SER A 154 -13.23 -3.60 15.27
N LEU A 155 -14.45 -3.71 14.73
CA LEU A 155 -14.71 -3.61 13.30
C LEU A 155 -14.43 -2.19 12.80
N THR A 156 -14.82 -1.17 13.57
CA THR A 156 -14.50 0.23 13.24
C THR A 156 -12.99 0.46 13.19
N ALA A 157 -12.24 -0.06 14.17
CA ALA A 157 -10.79 0.03 14.16
C ALA A 157 -10.18 -0.68 12.93
N GLY A 158 -10.76 -1.79 12.48
CA GLY A 158 -10.36 -2.46 11.24
C GLY A 158 -10.63 -1.63 9.99
N LEU A 159 -11.81 -1.01 9.89
CA LEU A 159 -12.18 -0.14 8.76
C LEU A 159 -11.27 1.09 8.60
N LEU A 160 -10.80 1.65 9.73
CA LEU A 160 -9.99 2.87 9.77
C LEU A 160 -8.47 2.62 9.85
N SER A 161 -8.02 1.37 9.67
CA SER A 161 -6.61 0.97 9.78
C SER A 161 -5.81 1.02 8.49
#